data_AF-A0A2V6IRL4-F1
#
_entry.id   AF-A0A2V6IRL4-F1
#
_cell.length_a   1.000
_cell.length_b   1.000
_cell.length_c   1.000
_cell.angle_alpha   90.00
_cell.angle_beta   90.00
_cell.angle_gamma   90.00
#
_symmetry.space_group_name_H-M   'P 1'
#
loop_
_entity.id
_entity.type
_entity.pdbx_description
1 polymer ?
#
loop_
_entity_poly.entity_id
_entity_poly.type
_entity_poly.pdbx_seq_one_letter_code
_entity_poly.pdbx_strand_id
1 'polypeptide(L)'
;MLIMGFTLFRLPRPYPMPRRAFALLQLLSILILLAVFALVARRANGYALEGSSWPAGTIVTFQMGLGSAGRTLIDGNTSWDSAAAPALAAWNNVMARLQYNGNVASPRVSSGDGVNAIVFSDTVFGQRFGSGTLAVTSWRSSGSSIIEADVLFNRNQSFDSYRGPLRFGSNRLAIGDIRRVLIHELGHALGLDHPDDHGQHVDAIMNSMTSNRETLSSDDIAGAQALYGAPTPLAVPEATPTPLYDFNGDGEPDYLLYNVSTRQTAVWYLNNNAFVAGTFAPTLPAGWRVVGVADFNDDSQPDYLLFNASTRQTAIWYLSGATFIGVAYGPSLPSGWELVTVSDFNADNKPDYLLYNAGTRQTAIWYLNNNMFTGGAFAPTLPANWRVVGVADFNRDGAADYLLYNASTRQTAIWYLSGPTLISGAYGPMIASGYTLIGAADFNADGKPDYVLYGPSVQGTTLWYLDNNVFTGSANGPTLPAGWSLTQR
;
A
#
# COMPACT_ATOMS: atom_id res chain seq x y z
N MET A 1 -0.09 -75.32 59.56
CA MET A 1 -0.44 -75.19 58.13
C MET A 1 0.85 -75.29 57.33
N LEU A 2 0.86 -76.16 56.32
CA LEU A 2 2.01 -76.78 55.68
C LEU A 2 2.95 -75.80 54.95
N ILE A 3 4.25 -76.05 55.06
CA ILE A 3 5.33 -75.47 54.25
C ILE A 3 5.44 -76.29 52.95
N MET A 4 5.32 -75.64 51.79
CA MET A 4 5.79 -76.09 50.46
C MET A 4 6.80 -75.04 49.99
N GLY A 5 7.93 -75.31 49.33
CA GLY A 5 8.34 -76.46 48.53
C GLY A 5 8.63 -76.02 47.09
N PHE A 6 9.91 -76.12 46.69
CA PHE A 6 10.45 -76.28 45.32
C PHE A 6 10.82 -75.07 44.43
N THR A 7 12.14 -74.96 44.21
CA THR A 7 12.82 -74.53 42.99
C THR A 7 13.06 -75.73 42.06
N LEU A 8 12.91 -75.59 40.72
CA LEU A 8 13.79 -76.23 39.71
C LEU A 8 13.62 -75.67 38.26
N PHE A 9 14.71 -75.06 37.76
CA PHE A 9 15.36 -75.12 36.42
C PHE A 9 14.65 -74.81 35.07
N ARG A 10 15.20 -73.84 34.31
CA ARG A 10 16.06 -74.03 33.10
C ARG A 10 16.69 -72.70 32.59
N LEU A 11 17.99 -72.71 32.25
CA LEU A 11 18.79 -71.68 31.52
C LEU A 11 18.77 -71.98 29.98
N PRO A 12 19.37 -71.19 29.02
CA PRO A 12 19.92 -69.81 29.02
C PRO A 12 19.61 -68.91 27.77
N ARG A 13 19.87 -67.59 27.94
CA ARG A 13 20.31 -66.51 26.99
C ARG A 13 19.49 -66.13 25.74
N PRO A 14 19.11 -64.84 25.61
CA PRO A 14 18.97 -64.17 24.32
C PRO A 14 20.18 -63.29 23.97
N TYR A 15 20.48 -63.27 22.66
CA TYR A 15 21.36 -62.33 21.95
C TYR A 15 20.95 -60.86 22.16
N PRO A 16 21.87 -59.89 21.99
CA PRO A 16 21.52 -58.48 22.05
C PRO A 16 20.91 -58.00 20.72
N MET A 17 19.84 -57.22 20.79
CA MET A 17 19.31 -56.39 19.68
C MET A 17 19.38 -54.90 20.08
N PRO A 18 19.49 -53.96 19.13
CA PRO A 18 20.21 -52.72 19.32
C PRO A 18 19.39 -51.59 19.94
N ARG A 19 20.05 -50.80 20.79
CA ARG A 19 19.61 -49.50 21.31
C ARG A 19 19.44 -48.47 20.17
N ARG A 20 18.30 -48.48 19.46
CA ARG A 20 17.92 -47.34 18.58
C ARG A 20 16.45 -46.91 18.65
N ALA A 21 15.59 -47.58 19.41
CA ALA A 21 14.16 -47.23 19.47
C ALA A 21 13.74 -46.32 20.65
N PHE A 22 14.59 -46.12 21.67
CA PHE A 22 14.21 -45.35 22.87
C PHE A 22 14.70 -43.90 22.91
N ALA A 23 15.60 -43.49 22.01
CA ALA A 23 16.08 -42.09 21.95
C ALA A 23 15.14 -41.17 21.14
N LEU A 24 14.33 -41.70 20.21
CA LEU A 24 13.44 -40.88 19.39
C LEU A 24 12.19 -40.38 20.13
N LEU A 25 11.70 -41.10 21.14
CA LEU A 25 10.48 -40.72 21.88
C LEU A 25 10.73 -39.70 23.00
N GLN A 26 11.94 -39.60 23.54
CA GLN A 26 12.32 -38.56 24.52
C GLN A 26 12.75 -37.24 23.86
N LEU A 27 13.27 -37.27 22.62
CA LEU A 27 13.55 -36.05 21.85
C LEU A 27 12.27 -35.38 21.33
N LEU A 28 11.26 -36.18 20.95
CA LEU A 28 9.97 -35.65 20.48
C LEU A 28 9.20 -34.93 21.61
N SER A 29 9.29 -35.41 22.85
CA SER A 29 8.60 -34.83 24.00
C SER A 29 9.26 -33.54 24.52
N ILE A 30 10.58 -33.41 24.39
CA ILE A 30 11.30 -32.15 24.68
C ILE A 30 11.08 -31.11 23.56
N LEU A 31 11.01 -31.53 22.28
CA LEU A 31 10.66 -30.64 21.17
C LEU A 31 9.20 -30.18 21.21
N ILE A 32 8.26 -31.02 21.66
CA ILE A 32 6.86 -30.62 21.86
C ILE A 32 6.73 -29.69 23.07
N LEU A 33 7.48 -29.89 24.15
CA LEU A 33 7.49 -28.95 25.28
C LEU A 33 8.10 -27.58 24.91
N LEU A 34 9.15 -27.55 24.07
CA LEU A 34 9.74 -26.31 23.53
C LEU A 34 8.83 -25.65 22.48
N ALA A 35 8.10 -26.42 21.67
CA ALA A 35 7.11 -25.90 20.73
C ALA A 35 5.85 -25.36 21.43
N VAL A 36 5.45 -25.95 22.56
CA VAL A 36 4.33 -25.46 23.38
C VAL A 36 4.73 -24.26 24.25
N PHE A 37 5.99 -24.16 24.70
CA PHE A 37 6.50 -22.92 25.34
C PHE A 37 6.74 -21.78 24.32
N ALA A 38 7.11 -22.10 23.08
CA ALA A 38 7.14 -21.11 21.99
C ALA A 38 5.72 -20.67 21.55
N LEU A 39 4.68 -21.42 21.92
CA LEU A 39 3.27 -21.07 21.72
C LEU A 39 2.61 -20.42 22.95
N VAL A 40 3.40 -19.98 23.94
CA VAL A 40 3.07 -18.88 24.86
C VAL A 40 4.28 -17.96 24.98
N ALA A 41 5.00 -17.73 23.88
CA ALA A 41 5.60 -16.43 23.72
C ALA A 41 4.42 -15.46 23.64
N ARG A 42 4.18 -14.68 24.69
CA ARG A 42 3.42 -13.44 24.54
C ARG A 42 4.00 -12.79 23.30
N ARG A 43 3.23 -12.66 22.23
CA ARG A 43 3.59 -11.70 21.18
C ARG A 43 3.77 -10.40 21.95
N ALA A 44 5.00 -9.93 22.05
CA ALA A 44 5.23 -8.56 22.47
C ALA A 44 4.55 -7.74 21.36
N ASN A 45 3.32 -7.33 21.62
CA ASN A 45 2.70 -6.31 20.81
C ASN A 45 3.62 -5.09 20.91
N GLY A 46 3.86 -4.40 19.80
CA GLY A 46 4.73 -3.23 19.80
C GLY A 46 4.16 -2.05 20.61
N TYR A 47 2.88 -2.14 21.00
CA TYR A 47 2.10 -1.11 21.70
C TYR A 47 1.79 -1.50 23.15
N ALA A 48 1.43 -0.50 23.96
CA ALA A 48 0.94 -0.66 25.33
C ALA A 48 -0.53 -0.20 25.48
N LEU A 49 -1.25 -0.78 26.45
CA LEU A 49 -2.68 -0.52 26.68
C LEU A 49 -2.94 -0.19 28.16
N GLU A 50 -3.84 0.77 28.40
CA GLU A 50 -4.34 1.19 29.72
C GLU A 50 -5.23 0.12 30.39
N GLY A 51 -5.74 -0.82 29.60
CA GLY A 51 -6.61 -1.92 30.04
C GLY A 51 -8.11 -1.58 30.08
N SER A 52 -8.49 -0.31 29.97
CA SER A 52 -9.88 0.13 29.72
C SER A 52 -10.02 0.68 28.30
N SER A 53 -11.20 0.54 27.70
CA SER A 53 -11.50 1.06 26.36
C SER A 53 -12.98 1.42 26.24
N TRP A 54 -13.35 2.32 25.33
CA TRP A 54 -14.75 2.57 25.00
C TRP A 54 -15.47 1.32 24.45
N PRO A 55 -16.79 1.18 24.67
CA PRO A 55 -17.59 0.15 24.01
C PRO A 55 -17.52 0.26 22.47
N ALA A 56 -17.52 -0.88 21.78
CA ALA A 56 -17.51 -0.90 20.32
C ALA A 56 -18.75 -0.21 19.74
N GLY A 57 -18.54 0.61 18.71
CA GLY A 57 -19.57 1.41 18.05
C GLY A 57 -19.82 2.79 18.68
N THR A 58 -19.05 3.18 19.71
CA THR A 58 -19.22 4.48 20.37
C THR A 58 -18.75 5.63 19.47
N ILE A 59 -19.54 6.71 19.43
CA ILE A 59 -19.10 8.01 18.94
C ILE A 59 -18.77 8.86 20.16
N VAL A 60 -17.49 9.08 20.42
CA VAL A 60 -17.02 9.92 21.52
C VAL A 60 -16.98 11.36 21.03
N THR A 61 -17.86 12.20 21.58
CA THR A 61 -17.89 13.61 21.25
C THR A 61 -17.07 14.40 22.27
N PHE A 62 -16.02 15.06 21.79
CA PHE A 62 -15.19 15.99 22.53
C PHE A 62 -15.64 17.43 22.32
N GLN A 63 -15.92 18.11 23.43
CA GLN A 63 -16.16 19.54 23.47
C GLN A 63 -14.81 20.27 23.43
N MET A 64 -14.47 20.84 22.28
CA MET A 64 -13.23 21.57 22.06
C MET A 64 -13.38 23.02 22.52
N GLY A 65 -12.71 23.36 23.62
CA GLY A 65 -12.69 24.69 24.22
C GLY A 65 -11.27 25.26 24.37
N LEU A 66 -10.41 25.05 23.37
CA LEU A 66 -9.05 25.59 23.35
C LEU A 66 -9.04 27.09 22.98
N GLY A 67 -10.01 27.53 22.18
CA GLY A 67 -10.31 28.92 21.89
C GLY A 67 -9.41 29.60 20.86
N SER A 68 -9.47 30.93 20.83
CA SER A 68 -8.64 31.77 19.98
C SER A 68 -7.17 31.70 20.40
N ALA A 69 -6.26 31.65 19.43
CA ALA A 69 -4.83 31.72 19.70
C ALA A 69 -4.35 33.13 20.09
N GLY A 70 -5.16 34.16 19.86
CA GLY A 70 -4.79 35.56 20.09
C GLY A 70 -3.68 36.07 19.15
N ARG A 71 -3.19 35.23 18.25
CA ARG A 71 -2.17 35.49 17.23
C ARG A 71 -2.31 34.50 16.09
N THR A 72 -1.64 34.77 14.97
CA THR A 72 -1.44 33.75 13.92
C THR A 72 -0.37 32.75 14.40
N LEU A 73 -0.71 31.47 14.32
CA LEU A 73 0.17 30.34 14.57
C LEU A 73 1.11 30.12 13.37
N ILE A 74 2.16 29.33 13.56
CA ILE A 74 3.19 29.10 12.53
C ILE A 74 2.59 28.48 11.26
N ASP A 75 1.58 27.62 11.39
CA ASP A 75 0.87 27.01 10.27
C ASP A 75 -0.25 27.89 9.67
N GLY A 76 -0.39 29.13 10.14
CA GLY A 76 -1.37 30.10 9.65
C GLY A 76 -2.72 30.08 10.37
N ASN A 77 -3.00 29.11 11.26
CA ASN A 77 -4.24 29.11 12.03
C ASN A 77 -4.30 30.29 13.02
N THR A 78 -5.51 30.74 13.35
CA THR A 78 -5.75 31.77 14.38
C THR A 78 -6.55 31.24 15.58
N SER A 79 -6.98 29.98 15.52
CA SER A 79 -7.71 29.28 16.59
C SER A 79 -6.96 28.00 16.93
N TRP A 80 -6.83 27.72 18.23
CA TRP A 80 -6.29 26.47 18.72
C TRP A 80 -7.21 25.30 18.40
N ASP A 81 -8.53 25.51 18.46
CA ASP A 81 -9.50 24.47 18.10
C ASP A 81 -9.32 24.04 16.63
N SER A 82 -9.21 25.01 15.72
CA SER A 82 -8.98 24.75 14.29
C SER A 82 -7.65 24.01 14.05
N ALA A 83 -6.58 24.44 14.72
CA ALA A 83 -5.26 23.82 14.58
C ALA A 83 -5.23 22.37 15.10
N ALA A 84 -5.97 22.08 16.18
CA ALA A 84 -5.96 20.79 16.84
C ALA A 84 -6.99 19.80 16.28
N ALA A 85 -8.10 20.27 15.69
CA ALA A 85 -9.19 19.43 15.17
C ALA A 85 -8.75 18.25 14.27
N PRO A 86 -7.73 18.40 13.39
CA PRO A 86 -7.25 17.27 12.58
C PRO A 86 -6.69 16.08 13.37
N ALA A 87 -6.41 16.21 14.67
CA ALA A 87 -5.98 15.11 15.53
C ALA A 87 -7.06 14.03 15.71
N LEU A 88 -8.34 14.43 15.78
CA LEU A 88 -9.46 13.49 15.92
C LEU A 88 -9.57 12.62 14.65
N ALA A 89 -9.42 13.25 13.48
CA ALA A 89 -9.45 12.56 12.19
C ALA A 89 -8.29 11.55 12.03
N ALA A 90 -7.12 11.85 12.60
CA ALA A 90 -5.96 10.94 12.53
C ALA A 90 -6.30 9.56 13.11
N TRP A 91 -7.01 9.51 14.23
CA TRP A 91 -7.48 8.26 14.84
C TRP A 91 -8.68 7.65 14.11
N ASN A 92 -9.66 8.47 13.70
CA ASN A 92 -10.84 7.97 12.96
C ASN A 92 -10.47 7.20 11.69
N ASN A 93 -9.41 7.63 11.01
CA ASN A 93 -8.94 6.99 9.78
C ASN A 93 -8.41 5.58 9.98
N VAL A 94 -8.13 5.16 11.22
CA VAL A 94 -7.47 3.88 11.53
C VAL A 94 -8.29 2.96 12.44
N MET A 95 -9.54 3.32 12.75
CA MET A 95 -10.43 2.54 13.64
C MET A 95 -11.78 2.23 12.98
N ALA A 96 -12.24 0.97 13.06
CA ALA A 96 -13.56 0.57 12.57
C ALA A 96 -14.70 0.84 13.56
N ARG A 97 -14.45 0.57 14.85
CA ARG A 97 -15.51 0.45 15.86
C ARG A 97 -15.46 1.56 16.91
N LEU A 98 -14.88 2.70 16.59
CA LEU A 98 -14.95 3.91 17.39
C LEU A 98 -14.80 5.12 16.48
N GLN A 99 -15.51 6.20 16.79
CA GLN A 99 -15.30 7.48 16.13
C GLN A 99 -15.18 8.61 17.16
N TYR A 100 -14.26 9.51 16.91
CA TYR A 100 -14.14 10.79 17.56
C TYR A 100 -14.88 11.86 16.76
N ASN A 101 -15.66 12.64 17.48
CA ASN A 101 -16.33 13.82 16.96
C ASN A 101 -15.89 15.02 17.79
N GLY A 102 -15.56 16.14 17.13
CA GLY A 102 -15.16 17.36 17.81
C GLY A 102 -16.18 18.46 17.57
N ASN A 103 -16.63 19.12 18.63
CA ASN A 103 -17.48 20.31 18.51
C ASN A 103 -16.89 21.45 19.33
N VAL A 104 -16.72 22.61 18.70
CA VAL A 104 -16.24 23.81 19.41
C VAL A 104 -17.29 24.24 20.41
N ALA A 105 -16.89 24.36 21.68
CA ALA A 105 -17.75 24.65 22.81
C ALA A 105 -16.96 25.32 23.95
N SER A 106 -17.63 25.62 25.06
CA SER A 106 -16.99 26.08 26.30
C SER A 106 -17.36 25.14 27.44
N PRO A 107 -16.81 23.91 27.44
CA PRO A 107 -17.11 22.93 28.47
C PRO A 107 -16.63 23.41 29.84
N ARG A 108 -17.24 22.87 30.89
CA ARG A 108 -16.67 22.99 32.24
C ARG A 108 -15.40 22.14 32.32
N VAL A 109 -14.44 22.59 33.12
CA VAL A 109 -13.23 21.82 33.42
C VAL A 109 -13.46 21.10 34.74
N SER A 110 -14.15 19.96 34.70
CA SER A 110 -14.51 19.18 35.89
C SER A 110 -14.41 17.70 35.59
N SER A 111 -13.83 16.92 36.51
CA SER A 111 -13.77 15.47 36.36
C SER A 111 -15.08 14.82 36.77
N GLY A 112 -15.57 13.88 35.97
CA GLY A 112 -16.77 13.10 36.29
C GLY A 112 -18.09 13.78 35.95
N ASP A 113 -18.08 14.78 35.07
CA ASP A 113 -19.29 15.53 34.73
C ASP A 113 -20.01 14.95 33.48
N GLY A 114 -19.47 13.86 32.92
CA GLY A 114 -20.00 13.20 31.73
C GLY A 114 -19.75 13.96 30.43
N VAL A 115 -18.91 14.99 30.45
CA VAL A 115 -18.46 15.72 29.25
C VAL A 115 -17.03 15.30 28.94
N ASN A 116 -16.74 15.00 27.68
CA ASN A 116 -15.35 14.84 27.24
C ASN A 116 -14.82 16.21 26.81
N ALA A 117 -14.00 16.86 27.62
CA ALA A 117 -13.49 18.21 27.31
C ALA A 117 -12.08 18.16 26.68
N ILE A 118 -11.81 19.08 25.75
CA ILE A 118 -10.44 19.39 25.29
C ILE A 118 -10.19 20.88 25.55
N VAL A 119 -9.38 21.20 26.55
CA VAL A 119 -9.26 22.58 27.06
C VAL A 119 -7.84 22.91 27.55
N PHE A 120 -7.51 24.20 27.56
CA PHE A 120 -6.37 24.69 28.34
C PHE A 120 -6.76 24.86 29.82
N SER A 121 -5.93 24.32 30.71
CA SER A 121 -6.10 24.43 32.16
C SER A 121 -4.80 24.78 32.87
N ASP A 122 -4.91 25.45 34.02
CA ASP A 122 -3.78 25.73 34.92
C ASP A 122 -3.47 24.53 35.85
N THR A 123 -4.43 23.62 36.00
CA THR A 123 -4.36 22.43 36.87
C THR A 123 -5.02 21.22 36.24
N VAL A 124 -4.66 20.03 36.71
CA VAL A 124 -5.39 18.78 36.46
C VAL A 124 -6.43 18.64 37.57
N PHE A 125 -7.61 19.23 37.37
CA PHE A 125 -8.72 19.24 38.35
C PHE A 125 -8.30 19.64 39.78
N GLY A 126 -7.54 20.73 39.90
CA GLY A 126 -7.02 21.23 41.17
C GLY A 126 -5.65 20.66 41.57
N GLN A 127 -5.14 19.65 40.87
CA GLN A 127 -3.77 19.15 41.05
C GLN A 127 -2.79 19.85 40.12
N ARG A 128 -1.52 19.94 40.54
CA ARG A 128 -0.47 20.52 39.70
C ARG A 128 -0.13 19.55 38.56
N PHE A 129 0.10 20.08 37.37
CA PHE A 129 0.76 19.33 36.31
C PHE A 129 2.16 18.86 36.75
N GLY A 130 2.59 17.73 36.22
CA GLY A 130 3.97 17.27 36.35
C GLY A 130 4.97 18.24 35.72
N SER A 131 6.24 18.11 36.13
CA SER A 131 7.31 18.92 35.54
C SER A 131 7.50 18.55 34.07
N GLY A 132 7.38 19.52 33.17
CA GLY A 132 7.54 19.31 31.73
C GLY A 132 6.33 18.70 31.02
N THR A 133 5.23 18.42 31.74
CA THR A 133 4.00 17.87 31.16
C THR A 133 3.31 18.90 30.27
N LEU A 134 3.10 18.54 29.00
CA LEU A 134 2.43 19.38 28.00
C LEU A 134 0.91 19.30 28.14
N ALA A 135 0.36 18.09 28.26
CA ALA A 135 -1.06 17.86 28.50
C ALA A 135 -1.25 16.58 29.33
N VAL A 136 -2.48 16.35 29.78
CA VAL A 136 -2.89 15.12 30.47
C VAL A 136 -4.28 14.75 29.99
N THR A 137 -4.44 13.50 29.56
CA THR A 137 -5.73 12.84 29.46
C THR A 137 -6.12 12.21 30.79
N SER A 138 -7.29 12.56 31.30
CA SER A 138 -7.91 11.90 32.43
C SER A 138 -9.16 11.20 31.96
N TRP A 139 -9.30 9.91 32.24
CA TRP A 139 -10.48 9.14 31.85
C TRP A 139 -11.11 8.44 33.05
N ARG A 140 -12.39 8.09 32.90
CA ARG A 140 -13.16 7.32 33.87
C ARG A 140 -13.72 6.09 33.21
N SER A 141 -13.83 5.01 33.97
CA SER A 141 -14.44 3.77 33.50
C SER A 141 -15.55 3.28 34.42
N SER A 142 -16.50 2.57 33.82
CA SER A 142 -17.45 1.70 34.50
C SER A 142 -17.11 0.26 34.13
N GLY A 143 -16.41 -0.45 35.03
CA GLY A 143 -15.77 -1.72 34.68
C GLY A 143 -14.56 -1.48 33.76
N SER A 144 -14.47 -2.23 32.66
CA SER A 144 -13.44 -2.04 31.63
C SER A 144 -13.83 -1.00 30.56
N SER A 145 -15.04 -0.45 30.64
CA SER A 145 -15.56 0.49 29.64
C SER A 145 -15.26 1.91 30.03
N ILE A 146 -14.51 2.65 29.21
CA ILE A 146 -14.37 4.11 29.37
C ILE A 146 -15.76 4.74 29.18
N ILE A 147 -16.09 5.71 30.03
CA ILE A 147 -17.36 6.45 30.01
C ILE A 147 -17.15 7.97 29.87
N GLU A 148 -15.94 8.47 30.11
CA GLU A 148 -15.59 9.89 30.06
C GLU A 148 -14.08 10.02 29.87
N ALA A 149 -13.62 10.98 29.07
CA ALA A 149 -12.22 11.35 28.92
C ALA A 149 -12.04 12.87 28.69
N ASP A 150 -11.20 13.51 29.49
CA ASP A 150 -10.85 14.92 29.40
C ASP A 150 -9.38 15.11 29.05
N VAL A 151 -9.09 15.96 28.08
CA VAL A 151 -7.73 16.36 27.70
C VAL A 151 -7.46 17.78 28.18
N LEU A 152 -6.51 17.90 29.12
CA LEU A 152 -6.14 19.16 29.74
C LEU A 152 -4.74 19.59 29.28
N PHE A 153 -4.69 20.58 28.40
CA PHE A 153 -3.44 21.23 28.00
C PHE A 153 -2.93 22.14 29.10
N ASN A 154 -1.66 22.00 29.46
CA ASN A 154 -1.03 22.79 30.51
C ASN A 154 -0.76 24.22 30.04
N ARG A 155 -1.58 25.17 30.50
CA ARG A 155 -1.48 26.58 30.11
C ARG A 155 -0.12 27.22 30.41
N ASN A 156 0.65 26.65 31.33
CA ASN A 156 1.97 27.14 31.69
C ASN A 156 3.08 26.72 30.71
N GLN A 157 2.78 25.88 29.72
CA GLN A 157 3.73 25.49 28.67
C GLN A 157 3.57 26.37 27.43
N SER A 158 4.63 26.43 26.61
CA SER A 158 4.61 27.14 25.34
C SER A 158 4.06 26.24 24.23
N PHE A 159 3.02 26.72 23.55
CA PHE A 159 2.41 26.03 22.41
C PHE A 159 2.46 26.86 21.13
N ASP A 160 2.45 26.16 20.01
CA ASP A 160 2.19 26.66 18.65
C ASP A 160 1.53 25.55 17.82
N SER A 161 1.27 25.79 16.54
CA SER A 161 0.92 24.74 15.57
C SER A 161 1.88 24.80 14.40
N TYR A 162 2.62 23.72 14.17
CA TYR A 162 3.65 23.67 13.12
C TYR A 162 3.83 22.26 12.57
N ARG A 163 4.56 22.15 11.46
CA ARG A 163 4.98 20.88 10.86
C ARG A 163 6.49 20.75 10.84
N GLY A 164 6.97 19.50 10.81
CA GLY A 164 8.37 19.12 10.82
C GLY A 164 8.97 18.92 12.23
N PRO A 165 10.31 18.95 12.33
CA PRO A 165 11.02 18.66 13.58
C PRO A 165 10.62 19.56 14.77
N LEU A 166 10.83 19.06 15.99
CA LEU A 166 10.60 19.81 17.22
C LEU A 166 11.27 21.18 17.19
N ARG A 167 10.52 22.19 17.64
CA ARG A 167 11.03 23.54 17.84
C ARG A 167 11.24 23.80 19.32
N PHE A 168 12.23 24.62 19.64
CA PHE A 168 12.62 24.91 21.02
C PHE A 168 12.51 26.40 21.30
N GLY A 169 11.96 26.74 22.47
CA GLY A 169 11.90 28.10 22.96
C GLY A 169 13.27 28.60 23.43
N SER A 170 13.34 29.88 23.80
CA SER A 170 14.56 30.51 24.35
C SER A 170 15.04 29.86 25.65
N ASN A 171 14.14 29.21 26.39
CA ASN A 171 14.42 28.40 27.58
C ASN A 171 14.90 26.97 27.27
N ARG A 172 15.10 26.63 25.98
CA ARG A 172 15.49 25.30 25.47
C ARG A 172 14.48 24.18 25.72
N LEU A 173 13.27 24.50 26.20
CA LEU A 173 12.18 23.54 26.27
C LEU A 173 11.50 23.46 24.90
N ALA A 174 10.99 22.28 24.56
CA ALA A 174 10.23 22.10 23.33
C ALA A 174 8.95 22.96 23.36
N ILE A 175 8.65 23.59 22.24
CA ILE A 175 7.36 24.26 21.99
C ILE A 175 6.39 23.15 21.59
N GLY A 176 5.34 22.92 22.37
CA GLY A 176 4.34 21.91 22.05
C GLY A 176 3.63 22.25 20.75
N ASP A 177 3.69 21.36 19.76
CA ASP A 177 2.78 21.43 18.61
C ASP A 177 1.41 20.92 19.06
N ILE A 178 0.41 21.80 19.07
CA ILE A 178 -0.91 21.51 19.63
C ILE A 178 -1.55 20.27 19.01
N ARG A 179 -1.35 20.07 17.70
CA ARG A 179 -1.90 18.91 16.99
C ARG A 179 -1.17 17.63 17.40
N ARG A 180 0.15 17.60 17.38
CA ARG A 180 0.96 16.44 17.79
C ARG A 180 0.65 16.00 19.22
N VAL A 181 0.59 16.97 20.14
CA VAL A 181 0.23 16.70 21.54
C VAL A 181 -1.19 16.16 21.61
N LEU A 182 -2.16 16.75 20.90
CA LEU A 182 -3.53 16.23 20.93
C LEU A 182 -3.64 14.81 20.35
N ILE A 183 -2.89 14.46 19.30
CA ILE A 183 -2.90 13.09 18.77
C ILE A 183 -2.46 12.11 19.85
N HIS A 184 -1.38 12.42 20.59
CA HIS A 184 -0.91 11.62 21.72
C HIS A 184 -1.97 11.49 22.83
N GLU A 185 -2.51 12.62 23.30
CA GLU A 185 -3.50 12.61 24.38
C GLU A 185 -4.78 11.84 24.00
N LEU A 186 -5.20 11.95 22.74
CA LEU A 186 -6.31 11.16 22.22
C LEU A 186 -6.01 9.66 22.21
N GLY A 187 -4.75 9.24 22.09
CA GLY A 187 -4.38 7.83 22.24
C GLY A 187 -4.63 7.30 23.66
N HIS A 188 -4.34 8.08 24.70
CA HIS A 188 -4.78 7.73 26.06
C HIS A 188 -6.31 7.70 26.18
N ALA A 189 -7.00 8.62 25.50
CA ALA A 189 -8.46 8.62 25.51
C ALA A 189 -9.06 7.40 24.76
N LEU A 190 -8.28 6.72 23.91
CA LEU A 190 -8.63 5.42 23.33
C LEU A 190 -8.39 4.27 24.32
N GLY A 191 -7.45 4.41 25.24
CA GLY A 191 -6.97 3.35 26.12
C GLY A 191 -5.58 2.81 25.74
N LEU A 192 -4.78 3.57 24.99
CA LEU A 192 -3.37 3.28 24.74
C LEU A 192 -2.51 3.85 25.86
N ASP A 193 -1.43 3.15 26.18
CA ASP A 193 -0.44 3.55 27.18
C ASP A 193 0.92 3.76 26.50
N HIS A 194 1.88 4.32 27.23
CA HIS A 194 3.22 4.61 26.72
C HIS A 194 4.06 3.34 26.51
N PRO A 195 4.42 2.97 25.26
CA PRO A 195 5.19 1.75 25.04
C PRO A 195 6.59 1.78 25.70
N ASP A 196 7.22 2.95 25.79
CA ASP A 196 8.53 3.13 26.43
C ASP A 196 8.50 2.98 27.96
N ASP A 197 7.40 3.32 28.63
CA ASP A 197 7.22 3.04 30.07
C ASP A 197 7.12 1.52 30.35
N HIS A 198 6.74 0.73 29.34
CA HIS A 198 6.75 -0.75 29.39
C HIS A 198 8.03 -1.36 28.81
N GLY A 199 9.08 -0.56 28.61
CA GLY A 199 10.40 -1.02 28.14
C GLY A 199 10.47 -1.34 26.64
N GLN A 200 9.50 -0.88 25.86
CA GLN A 200 9.51 -1.04 24.40
C GLN A 200 10.32 0.11 23.75
N HIS A 201 10.90 -0.16 22.59
CA HIS A 201 11.75 0.80 21.87
C HIS A 201 11.25 0.94 20.43
N VAL A 202 10.13 1.64 20.28
CA VAL A 202 9.42 1.83 19.01
C VAL A 202 9.32 3.32 18.67
N ASP A 203 9.27 3.63 17.38
CA ASP A 203 8.88 4.98 16.93
C ASP A 203 7.37 5.10 17.05
N ALA A 204 6.88 5.67 18.16
CA ALA A 204 5.47 5.84 18.46
C ALA A 204 5.18 7.29 18.87
N ILE A 205 4.03 7.82 18.45
CA ILE A 205 3.55 9.10 18.97
C ILE A 205 3.13 8.95 20.44
N MET A 206 2.75 7.74 20.86
CA MET A 206 2.43 7.39 22.24
C MET A 206 3.64 7.24 23.17
N ASN A 207 4.89 7.43 22.72
CA ASN A 207 6.00 7.44 23.68
C ASN A 207 5.84 8.60 24.69
N SER A 208 6.27 8.37 25.94
CA SER A 208 6.15 9.31 27.07
C SER A 208 6.87 10.65 26.85
N MET A 209 7.83 10.68 25.91
CA MET A 209 8.61 11.85 25.55
C MET A 209 8.34 12.27 24.10
N THR A 210 7.98 13.54 23.91
CA THR A 210 7.73 14.07 22.57
C THR A 210 8.96 13.99 21.67
N SER A 211 8.74 13.62 20.41
CA SER A 211 9.79 13.46 19.39
C SER A 211 9.42 14.23 18.11
N ASN A 212 10.19 14.02 17.04
CA ASN A 212 9.87 14.57 15.71
C ASN A 212 8.68 13.86 15.03
N ARG A 213 8.10 12.82 15.65
CA ARG A 213 6.92 12.10 15.17
C ARG A 213 5.69 13.02 15.19
N GLU A 214 5.06 13.26 14.04
CA GLU A 214 3.89 14.13 13.92
C GLU A 214 2.56 13.40 13.68
N THR A 215 2.64 12.12 13.33
CA THR A 215 1.51 11.30 12.90
C THR A 215 1.55 9.94 13.59
N LEU A 216 0.45 9.19 13.53
CA LEU A 216 0.38 7.82 14.04
C LEU A 216 1.42 6.94 13.36
N SER A 217 2.17 6.17 14.13
CA SER A 217 3.05 5.10 13.66
C SER A 217 2.30 3.80 13.46
N SER A 218 2.97 2.81 12.85
CA SER A 218 2.47 1.45 12.79
C SER A 218 2.12 0.89 14.18
N ASP A 219 2.83 1.37 15.20
CA ASP A 219 2.65 0.94 16.57
C ASP A 219 1.34 1.45 17.17
N ASP A 220 1.16 2.77 17.08
CA ASP A 220 -0.03 3.47 17.54
C ASP A 220 -1.29 2.92 16.82
N ILE A 221 -1.18 2.68 15.52
CA ILE A 221 -2.23 2.09 14.68
C ILE A 221 -2.55 0.67 15.14
N ALA A 222 -1.54 -0.17 15.36
CA ALA A 222 -1.75 -1.54 15.82
C ALA A 222 -2.45 -1.59 17.19
N GLY A 223 -2.10 -0.67 18.10
CA GLY A 223 -2.77 -0.54 19.40
C GLY A 223 -4.23 -0.14 19.26
N ALA A 224 -4.52 0.92 18.50
CA ALA A 224 -5.89 1.36 18.27
C ALA A 224 -6.75 0.30 17.56
N GLN A 225 -6.16 -0.42 16.60
CA GLN A 225 -6.84 -1.50 15.88
C GLN A 225 -7.03 -2.76 16.73
N ALA A 226 -6.17 -3.01 17.72
CA ALA A 226 -6.39 -4.07 18.68
C ALA A 226 -7.64 -3.81 19.55
N LEU A 227 -7.88 -2.55 19.90
CA LEU A 227 -9.08 -2.14 20.65
C LEU A 227 -10.33 -2.07 19.74
N TYR A 228 -10.21 -1.40 18.60
CA TYR A 228 -11.36 -0.97 17.80
C TYR A 228 -11.46 -1.59 16.41
N GLY A 229 -10.52 -2.47 16.05
CA GLY A 229 -10.42 -3.08 14.72
C GLY A 229 -9.87 -2.11 13.68
N ALA A 230 -9.16 -2.65 12.70
CA ALA A 230 -8.90 -1.92 11.46
C ALA A 230 -10.25 -1.60 10.79
N PRO A 231 -10.43 -0.37 10.24
CA PRO A 231 -11.51 -0.08 9.31
C PRO A 231 -11.59 -1.25 8.35
N THR A 232 -12.78 -1.84 8.19
CA THR A 232 -13.04 -2.52 6.94
C THR A 232 -12.68 -1.49 5.89
N PRO A 233 -11.81 -1.80 4.90
CA PRO A 233 -11.69 -0.91 3.78
C PRO A 233 -13.13 -0.71 3.32
N LEU A 234 -13.68 0.49 3.58
CA LEU A 234 -14.64 1.02 2.64
C LEU A 234 -13.93 0.80 1.31
N ALA A 235 -14.66 0.38 0.29
CA ALA A 235 -14.21 0.78 -1.02
C ALA A 235 -14.10 2.31 -0.93
N VAL A 236 -12.91 2.80 -0.56
CA VAL A 236 -12.32 3.92 -1.26
C VAL A 236 -12.70 3.57 -2.70
N PRO A 237 -13.40 4.43 -3.45
CA PRO A 237 -13.09 4.40 -4.85
C PRO A 237 -11.58 4.62 -4.82
N GLU A 238 -10.81 3.52 -4.85
CA GLU A 238 -9.48 3.48 -5.40
C GLU A 238 -9.58 4.52 -6.49
N ALA A 239 -8.83 5.63 -6.35
CA ALA A 239 -8.81 6.62 -7.40
C ALA A 239 -8.55 5.78 -8.62
N THR A 240 -9.58 5.58 -9.46
CA THR A 240 -9.56 4.52 -10.46
C THR A 240 -8.30 4.86 -11.21
N PRO A 241 -7.23 4.04 -11.14
CA PRO A 241 -5.95 4.47 -11.67
C PRO A 241 -6.28 4.90 -13.09
N THR A 242 -6.02 6.18 -13.40
CA THR A 242 -6.46 6.77 -14.68
C THR A 242 -6.03 5.77 -15.72
N PRO A 243 -6.97 5.15 -16.47
CA PRO A 243 -6.62 3.94 -17.17
C PRO A 243 -5.40 4.23 -18.03
N LEU A 244 -4.39 3.36 -17.95
CA LEU A 244 -3.28 3.47 -18.89
C LEU A 244 -3.92 3.54 -20.28
N TYR A 245 -3.50 4.50 -21.09
CA TYR A 245 -4.06 4.78 -22.41
C TYR A 245 -5.43 5.52 -22.45
N ASP A 246 -5.91 6.17 -21.40
CA ASP A 246 -7.06 7.12 -21.49
C ASP A 246 -6.61 8.50 -22.02
N PHE A 247 -6.66 8.70 -23.35
CA PHE A 247 -6.18 9.92 -23.99
C PHE A 247 -7.22 11.03 -24.06
N ASN A 248 -8.49 10.76 -23.73
CA ASN A 248 -9.57 11.76 -23.78
C ASN A 248 -10.10 12.15 -22.38
N GLY A 249 -9.67 11.46 -21.33
CA GLY A 249 -10.04 11.70 -19.94
C GLY A 249 -11.46 11.23 -19.59
N ASP A 250 -12.01 10.27 -20.32
CA ASP A 250 -13.37 9.75 -20.07
C ASP A 250 -13.42 8.60 -19.06
N GLY A 251 -12.26 8.14 -18.59
CA GLY A 251 -12.14 7.07 -17.61
C GLY A 251 -12.19 5.67 -18.21
N GLU A 252 -12.15 5.53 -19.53
CA GLU A 252 -12.06 4.24 -20.24
C GLU A 252 -10.73 4.15 -21.04
N PRO A 253 -10.07 2.98 -21.13
CA PRO A 253 -8.84 2.86 -21.92
C PRO A 253 -9.11 2.98 -23.43
N ASP A 254 -8.33 3.84 -24.11
CA ASP A 254 -8.35 3.96 -25.57
C ASP A 254 -7.36 3.02 -26.25
N TYR A 255 -7.53 2.84 -27.57
CA TYR A 255 -6.58 2.12 -28.40
C TYR A 255 -5.47 3.02 -28.95
N LEU A 256 -4.21 2.65 -28.73
CA LEU A 256 -3.06 3.27 -29.40
C LEU A 256 -2.59 2.37 -30.53
N LEU A 257 -2.72 2.86 -31.75
CA LEU A 257 -2.35 2.15 -32.96
C LEU A 257 -1.06 2.72 -33.53
N TYR A 258 -0.29 1.85 -34.16
CA TYR A 258 0.93 2.19 -34.88
C TYR A 258 0.91 1.61 -36.29
N ASN A 259 1.27 2.43 -37.28
CA ASN A 259 1.45 2.00 -38.66
C ASN A 259 2.94 1.86 -38.97
N VAL A 260 3.41 0.63 -39.20
CA VAL A 260 4.84 0.37 -39.42
C VAL A 260 5.37 1.00 -40.71
N SER A 261 4.53 1.18 -41.73
CA SER A 261 4.96 1.72 -43.03
C SER A 261 5.12 3.23 -43.02
N THR A 262 4.25 3.95 -42.31
CA THR A 262 4.27 5.42 -42.23
C THR A 262 4.91 5.93 -40.93
N ARG A 263 5.05 5.07 -39.91
CA ARG A 263 5.42 5.38 -38.52
C ARG A 263 4.41 6.27 -37.79
N GLN A 264 3.23 6.46 -38.36
CA GLN A 264 2.17 7.22 -37.71
C GLN A 264 1.62 6.45 -36.52
N THR A 265 1.28 7.18 -35.47
CA THR A 265 0.41 6.67 -34.42
C THR A 265 -1.01 7.22 -34.60
N ALA A 266 -1.99 6.53 -34.02
CA ALA A 266 -3.37 6.99 -33.96
C ALA A 266 -3.98 6.54 -32.64
N VAL A 267 -4.83 7.39 -32.07
CA VAL A 267 -5.62 7.08 -30.89
C VAL A 267 -7.05 6.80 -31.33
N TRP A 268 -7.60 5.69 -30.89
CA TRP A 268 -8.98 5.27 -31.12
C TRP A 268 -9.72 5.29 -29.80
N TYR A 269 -10.67 6.23 -29.71
CA TYR A 269 -11.51 6.40 -28.54
C TYR A 269 -12.51 5.25 -28.45
N LEU A 270 -12.60 4.65 -27.28
CA LEU A 270 -13.44 3.48 -27.04
C LEU A 270 -14.52 3.80 -26.01
N ASN A 271 -15.66 3.12 -26.15
CA ASN A 271 -16.59 2.97 -25.04
C ASN A 271 -16.97 1.50 -24.90
N ASN A 272 -16.65 0.88 -23.76
CA ASN A 272 -16.85 -0.55 -23.52
C ASN A 272 -16.36 -1.40 -24.72
N ASN A 273 -15.14 -1.10 -25.20
CA ASN A 273 -14.49 -1.75 -26.34
C ASN A 273 -15.15 -1.54 -27.71
N ALA A 274 -16.15 -0.65 -27.82
CA ALA A 274 -16.70 -0.21 -29.09
C ALA A 274 -15.96 1.04 -29.59
N PHE A 275 -15.52 1.03 -30.85
CA PHE A 275 -14.93 2.21 -31.48
C PHE A 275 -15.93 3.36 -31.57
N VAL A 276 -15.60 4.48 -30.94
CA VAL A 276 -16.40 5.70 -30.95
C VAL A 276 -15.89 6.67 -32.02
N ALA A 277 -14.60 6.98 -31.97
CA ALA A 277 -13.94 7.90 -32.89
C ALA A 277 -12.42 7.65 -32.89
N GLY A 278 -11.69 8.28 -33.80
CA GLY A 278 -10.24 8.18 -33.83
C GLY A 278 -9.59 9.45 -34.34
N THR A 279 -8.36 9.68 -33.89
CA THR A 279 -7.51 10.78 -34.33
C THR A 279 -6.11 10.29 -34.65
N PHE A 280 -5.46 10.95 -35.60
CA PHE A 280 -4.02 10.75 -35.78
C PHE A 280 -3.27 11.37 -34.60
N ALA A 281 -2.18 10.72 -34.24
CA ALA A 281 -1.27 11.09 -33.17
C ALA A 281 0.15 11.23 -33.75
N PRO A 282 1.17 11.57 -32.95
CA PRO A 282 2.50 11.92 -33.46
C PRO A 282 3.13 10.83 -34.35
N THR A 283 3.80 11.25 -35.42
CA THR A 283 4.58 10.33 -36.26
C THR A 283 5.94 10.08 -35.63
N LEU A 284 6.29 8.81 -35.43
CA LEU A 284 7.54 8.46 -34.78
C LEU A 284 8.75 8.65 -35.72
N PRO A 285 9.90 9.09 -35.19
CA PRO A 285 11.14 9.12 -35.97
C PRO A 285 11.59 7.70 -36.31
N ALA A 286 12.36 7.57 -37.40
CA ALA A 286 12.86 6.26 -37.82
C ALA A 286 13.67 5.56 -36.70
N GLY A 287 13.38 4.28 -36.46
CA GLY A 287 14.05 3.46 -35.45
C GLY A 287 13.48 3.59 -34.03
N TRP A 288 12.56 4.53 -33.78
CA TRP A 288 11.87 4.65 -32.50
C TRP A 288 10.52 3.91 -32.52
N ARG A 289 10.16 3.31 -31.40
CA ARG A 289 8.85 2.67 -31.17
C ARG A 289 8.29 3.09 -29.82
N VAL A 290 6.97 3.21 -29.71
CA VAL A 290 6.30 3.28 -28.40
C VAL A 290 6.44 1.90 -27.74
N VAL A 291 6.87 1.90 -26.48
CA VAL A 291 7.02 0.68 -25.66
C VAL A 291 6.15 0.68 -24.42
N GLY A 292 5.65 1.85 -24.02
CA GLY A 292 4.71 1.99 -22.92
C GLY A 292 4.06 3.38 -22.96
N VAL A 293 2.98 3.51 -22.22
CA VAL A 293 2.24 4.76 -22.01
C VAL A 293 1.99 4.90 -20.52
N ALA A 294 2.23 6.09 -19.99
CA ALA A 294 1.96 6.44 -18.60
C ALA A 294 2.03 7.97 -18.45
N ASP A 295 1.52 8.51 -17.36
CA ASP A 295 1.74 9.92 -16.98
C ASP A 295 3.15 10.06 -16.38
N PHE A 296 4.09 10.67 -17.11
CA PHE A 296 5.48 10.84 -16.64
C PHE A 296 5.74 12.22 -16.01
N ASN A 297 4.81 13.16 -16.15
CA ASN A 297 4.97 14.56 -15.72
C ASN A 297 3.93 14.99 -14.67
N ASP A 298 3.13 14.05 -14.16
CA ASP A 298 2.08 14.22 -13.16
C ASP A 298 0.98 15.21 -13.59
N ASP A 299 0.70 15.30 -14.91
CA ASP A 299 -0.34 16.19 -15.46
C ASP A 299 -1.70 15.50 -15.69
N SER A 300 -1.81 14.23 -15.29
CA SER A 300 -2.96 13.34 -15.45
C SER A 300 -3.30 12.99 -16.90
N GLN A 301 -2.38 13.17 -17.85
CA GLN A 301 -2.53 12.72 -19.23
C GLN A 301 -1.50 11.64 -19.60
N PRO A 302 -1.84 10.71 -20.51
CA PRO A 302 -0.89 9.69 -20.92
C PRO A 302 0.18 10.22 -21.87
N ASP A 303 1.44 10.00 -21.52
CA ASP A 303 2.62 10.29 -22.34
C ASP A 303 3.16 9.03 -23.03
N TYR A 304 3.99 9.19 -24.05
CA TYR A 304 4.66 8.05 -24.70
C TYR A 304 6.04 7.82 -24.12
N LEU A 305 6.31 6.58 -23.72
CA LEU A 305 7.67 6.10 -23.62
C LEU A 305 8.12 5.49 -24.94
N LEU A 306 9.19 6.04 -25.50
CA LEU A 306 9.82 5.59 -26.72
C LEU A 306 11.15 4.89 -26.45
N PHE A 307 11.43 3.87 -27.24
CA PHE A 307 12.72 3.18 -27.26
C PHE A 307 13.26 3.05 -28.68
N ASN A 308 14.56 3.26 -28.83
CA ASN A 308 15.27 3.04 -30.07
C ASN A 308 16.28 1.91 -29.89
N ALA A 309 15.98 0.74 -30.45
CA ALA A 309 16.79 -0.47 -30.21
C ALA A 309 18.21 -0.40 -30.81
N SER A 310 18.43 0.37 -31.88
CA SER A 310 19.75 0.47 -32.51
C SER A 310 20.71 1.36 -31.70
N THR A 311 20.18 2.43 -31.11
CA THR A 311 20.95 3.37 -30.27
C THR A 311 20.88 3.02 -28.78
N ARG A 312 19.88 2.22 -28.37
CA ARG A 312 19.49 1.90 -26.99
C ARG A 312 19.00 3.10 -26.18
N GLN A 313 18.63 4.20 -26.83
CA GLN A 313 18.12 5.39 -26.17
C GLN A 313 16.65 5.24 -25.82
N THR A 314 16.24 5.82 -24.69
CA THR A 314 14.84 6.06 -24.34
C THR A 314 14.51 7.55 -24.45
N ALA A 315 13.24 7.84 -24.69
CA ALA A 315 12.73 9.20 -24.65
C ALA A 315 11.27 9.17 -24.18
N ILE A 316 10.89 10.16 -23.38
CA ILE A 316 9.50 10.44 -23.05
C ILE A 316 9.05 11.54 -23.99
N TRP A 317 7.97 11.30 -24.72
CA TRP A 317 7.25 12.34 -25.43
C TRP A 317 6.07 12.72 -24.57
N TYR A 318 6.00 13.99 -24.18
CA TYR A 318 4.88 14.52 -23.44
C TYR A 318 3.72 14.80 -24.39
N LEU A 319 2.51 14.45 -23.97
CA LEU A 319 1.30 14.65 -24.76
C LEU A 319 0.25 15.48 -24.02
N SER A 320 -0.60 16.14 -24.80
CA SER A 320 -1.92 16.55 -24.33
C SER A 320 -2.98 15.96 -25.26
N GLY A 321 -3.72 14.98 -24.75
CA GLY A 321 -4.46 14.01 -25.55
C GLY A 321 -3.59 13.36 -26.64
N ALA A 322 -4.01 13.42 -27.91
CA ALA A 322 -3.22 12.90 -29.03
C ALA A 322 -2.15 13.88 -29.58
N THR A 323 -1.85 14.98 -28.88
CA THR A 323 -0.95 16.03 -29.38
C THR A 323 0.41 15.98 -28.68
N PHE A 324 1.50 15.92 -29.44
CA PHE A 324 2.85 16.05 -28.89
C PHE A 324 3.14 17.48 -28.42
N ILE A 325 3.59 17.64 -27.17
CA ILE A 325 3.89 18.95 -26.58
C ILE A 325 5.35 19.11 -26.12
N GLY A 326 6.11 18.02 -25.99
CA GLY A 326 7.50 18.11 -25.57
C GLY A 326 8.22 16.77 -25.54
N VAL A 327 9.55 16.80 -25.35
CA VAL A 327 10.38 15.59 -25.26
C VAL A 327 11.40 15.72 -24.14
N ALA A 328 11.62 14.61 -23.43
CA ALA A 328 12.75 14.42 -22.52
C ALA A 328 13.48 13.13 -22.85
N TYR A 329 14.80 13.18 -22.99
CA TYR A 329 15.61 11.98 -23.18
C TYR A 329 15.91 11.32 -21.83
N GLY A 330 15.71 10.01 -21.77
CA GLY A 330 15.94 9.20 -20.58
C GLY A 330 17.29 8.46 -20.61
N PRO A 331 17.48 7.52 -19.67
CA PRO A 331 18.71 6.73 -19.61
C PRO A 331 18.83 5.79 -20.83
N SER A 332 20.04 5.62 -21.35
CA SER A 332 20.29 4.61 -22.37
C SER A 332 20.42 3.22 -21.73
N LEU A 333 19.86 2.21 -22.38
CA LEU A 333 19.91 0.84 -21.87
C LEU A 333 21.28 0.18 -22.13
N PRO A 334 21.72 -0.73 -21.23
CA PRO A 334 22.92 -1.53 -21.48
C PRO A 334 22.71 -2.47 -22.67
N SER A 335 23.81 -2.89 -23.30
CA SER A 335 23.76 -3.85 -24.41
C SER A 335 23.06 -5.15 -24.00
N GLY A 336 22.18 -5.66 -24.86
CA GLY A 336 21.42 -6.90 -24.64
C GLY A 336 20.13 -6.73 -23.82
N TRP A 337 19.87 -5.53 -23.29
CA TRP A 337 18.61 -5.21 -22.62
C TRP A 337 17.64 -4.51 -23.57
N GLU A 338 16.38 -4.87 -23.47
CA GLU A 338 15.25 -4.21 -24.12
C GLU A 338 14.30 -3.63 -23.08
N LEU A 339 13.66 -2.51 -23.43
CA LEU A 339 12.54 -1.95 -22.69
C LEU A 339 11.25 -2.67 -23.09
N VAL A 340 10.56 -3.22 -22.10
CA VAL A 340 9.36 -4.05 -22.29
C VAL A 340 8.09 -3.22 -22.21
N THR A 341 7.90 -2.53 -21.08
CA THR A 341 6.76 -1.68 -20.73
C THR A 341 7.11 -0.82 -19.50
N VAL A 342 6.13 -0.09 -18.97
CA VAL A 342 6.22 0.70 -17.73
C VAL A 342 5.09 0.41 -16.76
N SER A 343 5.36 0.64 -15.48
CA SER A 343 4.37 0.61 -14.39
C SER A 343 5.03 1.19 -13.13
N ASP A 344 4.27 1.56 -12.11
CA ASP A 344 4.85 1.89 -10.81
C ASP A 344 5.19 0.59 -10.06
N PHE A 345 6.48 0.29 -9.93
CA PHE A 345 6.95 -0.93 -9.27
C PHE A 345 7.41 -0.69 -7.83
N ASN A 346 7.43 0.55 -7.35
CA ASN A 346 7.92 0.89 -6.01
C ASN A 346 6.90 1.66 -5.15
N ALA A 347 5.69 1.87 -5.66
CA ALA A 347 4.57 2.58 -5.04
C ALA A 347 4.88 4.05 -4.70
N ASP A 348 5.68 4.73 -5.53
CA ASP A 348 5.96 6.16 -5.40
C ASP A 348 5.12 7.05 -6.34
N ASN A 349 4.14 6.43 -7.02
CA ASN A 349 3.25 6.99 -8.03
C ASN A 349 3.96 7.48 -9.29
N LYS A 350 5.15 6.95 -9.62
CA LYS A 350 5.86 7.29 -10.85
C LYS A 350 6.05 6.07 -11.75
N PRO A 351 5.99 6.23 -13.09
CA PRO A 351 6.22 5.11 -13.99
C PRO A 351 7.69 4.69 -14.00
N ASP A 352 7.94 3.44 -13.61
CA ASP A 352 9.22 2.77 -13.66
C ASP A 352 9.37 1.94 -14.95
N TYR A 353 10.60 1.58 -15.32
CA TYR A 353 10.87 0.79 -16.54
C TYR A 353 11.00 -0.70 -16.20
N LEU A 354 10.27 -1.54 -16.94
CA LEU A 354 10.53 -2.97 -16.97
C LEU A 354 11.45 -3.32 -18.15
N LEU A 355 12.60 -3.91 -17.85
CA LEU A 355 13.59 -4.33 -18.82
C LEU A 355 13.68 -5.85 -18.93
N TYR A 356 14.09 -6.34 -20.09
CA TYR A 356 14.33 -7.76 -20.35
C TYR A 356 15.62 -7.99 -21.13
N ASN A 357 16.39 -9.00 -20.73
CA ASN A 357 17.58 -9.44 -21.45
C ASN A 357 17.32 -10.78 -22.12
N ALA A 358 17.28 -10.81 -23.46
CA ALA A 358 16.97 -12.03 -24.20
C ALA A 358 18.04 -13.13 -24.07
N GLY A 359 19.31 -12.75 -23.83
CA GLY A 359 20.40 -13.70 -23.67
C GLY A 359 20.35 -14.46 -22.34
N THR A 360 19.98 -13.78 -21.26
CA THR A 360 19.91 -14.38 -19.91
C THR A 360 18.49 -14.73 -19.47
N ARG A 361 17.47 -14.20 -20.15
CA ARG A 361 16.04 -14.20 -19.77
C ARG A 361 15.73 -13.44 -18.48
N GLN A 362 16.68 -12.67 -17.97
CA GLN A 362 16.47 -11.87 -16.77
C GLN A 362 15.58 -10.68 -17.07
N THR A 363 14.73 -10.33 -16.10
CA THR A 363 14.08 -9.02 -16.06
C THR A 363 14.81 -8.12 -15.07
N ALA A 364 14.64 -6.81 -15.22
CA ALA A 364 15.09 -5.82 -14.25
C ALA A 364 14.10 -4.68 -14.21
N ILE A 365 13.95 -4.07 -13.05
CA ILE A 365 13.14 -2.88 -12.85
C ILE A 365 14.11 -1.72 -12.63
N TRP A 366 13.95 -0.67 -13.42
CA TRP A 366 14.63 0.60 -13.21
C TRP A 366 13.63 1.59 -12.65
N TYR A 367 14.01 2.22 -11.54
CA TYR A 367 13.22 3.25 -10.89
C TYR A 367 13.50 4.60 -11.53
N LEU A 368 12.43 5.32 -11.85
CA LEU A 368 12.50 6.59 -12.55
C LEU A 368 11.81 7.71 -11.75
N ASN A 369 12.32 8.92 -11.92
CA ASN A 369 11.54 10.12 -11.65
C ASN A 369 11.50 10.92 -12.95
N ASN A 370 10.37 10.84 -13.65
CA ASN A 370 10.24 11.31 -15.03
C ASN A 370 11.32 10.68 -15.93
N ASN A 371 12.20 11.47 -16.56
CA ASN A 371 13.27 10.95 -17.42
C ASN A 371 14.56 10.56 -16.67
N MET A 372 14.63 10.73 -15.35
CA MET A 372 15.84 10.49 -14.57
C MET A 372 15.86 9.11 -13.92
N PHE A 373 16.94 8.36 -14.14
CA PHE A 373 17.21 7.09 -13.45
C PHE A 373 17.63 7.34 -11.99
N THR A 374 16.88 6.75 -11.04
CA THR A 374 17.12 6.90 -9.60
C THR A 374 17.67 5.64 -8.94
N GLY A 375 17.47 4.47 -9.56
CA GLY A 375 17.98 3.19 -9.07
C GLY A 375 17.40 2.02 -9.84
N GLY A 376 17.75 0.79 -9.47
CA GLY A 376 17.14 -0.38 -10.09
C GLY A 376 17.51 -1.69 -9.41
N ALA A 377 16.75 -2.73 -9.72
CA ALA A 377 16.91 -4.07 -9.18
C ALA A 377 16.70 -5.13 -10.26
N PHE A 378 17.39 -6.27 -10.13
CA PHE A 378 17.04 -7.45 -10.90
C PHE A 378 15.70 -8.01 -10.42
N ALA A 379 14.89 -8.43 -11.37
CA ALA A 379 13.57 -9.00 -11.17
C ALA A 379 13.57 -10.46 -11.67
N PRO A 380 12.44 -11.18 -11.60
CA PRO A 380 12.40 -12.61 -11.88
C PRO A 380 12.91 -12.99 -13.27
N THR A 381 13.66 -14.10 -13.35
CA THR A 381 14.10 -14.65 -14.64
C THR A 381 12.97 -15.41 -15.29
N LEU A 382 12.64 -15.10 -16.54
CA LEU A 382 11.55 -15.76 -17.25
C LEU A 382 11.95 -17.19 -17.69
N PRO A 383 11.02 -18.16 -17.67
CA PRO A 383 11.26 -19.46 -18.26
C PRO A 383 11.38 -19.33 -19.79
N ALA A 384 11.99 -20.33 -20.43
CA ALA A 384 12.15 -20.34 -21.88
C ALA A 384 10.79 -20.23 -22.60
N ASN A 385 10.73 -19.42 -23.67
CA ASN A 385 9.54 -19.14 -24.49
C ASN A 385 8.43 -18.33 -23.83
N TRP A 386 8.59 -17.92 -22.56
CA TRP A 386 7.68 -16.98 -21.91
C TRP A 386 8.16 -15.55 -22.10
N ARG A 387 7.22 -14.64 -22.29
CA ARG A 387 7.46 -13.20 -22.35
C ARG A 387 6.44 -12.47 -21.47
N VAL A 388 6.83 -11.34 -20.89
CA VAL A 388 5.89 -10.38 -20.33
C VAL A 388 5.16 -9.70 -21.49
N VAL A 389 3.83 -9.66 -21.41
CA VAL A 389 2.95 -9.02 -22.40
C VAL A 389 2.01 -8.00 -21.79
N GLY A 390 1.95 -7.94 -20.46
CA GLY A 390 1.07 -7.07 -19.68
C GLY A 390 1.70 -6.80 -18.33
N VAL A 391 1.51 -5.60 -17.78
CA VAL A 391 1.74 -5.31 -16.36
C VAL A 391 0.51 -4.60 -15.81
N ALA A 392 -0.05 -5.13 -14.72
CA ALA A 392 -1.21 -4.56 -14.05
C ALA A 392 -1.35 -5.20 -12.66
N ASP A 393 -2.13 -4.61 -11.76
CA ASP A 393 -2.46 -5.23 -10.46
C ASP A 393 -3.59 -6.26 -10.64
N PHE A 394 -3.24 -7.55 -10.77
CA PHE A 394 -4.22 -8.60 -11.05
C PHE A 394 -4.87 -9.16 -9.77
N ASN A 395 -4.22 -9.02 -8.63
CA ASN A 395 -4.69 -9.55 -7.34
C ASN A 395 -5.24 -8.47 -6.40
N ARG A 396 -5.16 -7.20 -6.78
CA ARG A 396 -5.64 -6.02 -6.06
C ARG A 396 -4.92 -5.77 -4.74
N ASP A 397 -3.60 -6.02 -4.71
CA ASP A 397 -2.77 -5.74 -3.54
C ASP A 397 -2.03 -4.39 -3.62
N GLY A 398 -2.25 -3.63 -4.70
CA GLY A 398 -1.63 -2.34 -4.97
C GLY A 398 -0.26 -2.45 -5.64
N ALA A 399 0.20 -3.65 -6.02
CA ALA A 399 1.46 -3.86 -6.72
C ALA A 399 1.27 -4.31 -8.17
N ALA A 400 2.23 -3.92 -9.00
CA ALA A 400 2.27 -4.30 -10.41
C ALA A 400 2.70 -5.77 -10.59
N ASP A 401 1.81 -6.58 -11.18
CA ASP A 401 2.04 -7.99 -11.50
C ASP A 401 2.41 -8.20 -12.97
N TYR A 402 3.04 -9.34 -13.31
CA TYR A 402 3.37 -9.67 -14.70
C TYR A 402 2.33 -10.59 -15.31
N LEU A 403 1.76 -10.18 -16.44
CA LEU A 403 1.09 -11.07 -17.36
C LEU A 403 2.11 -11.69 -18.32
N LEU A 404 2.24 -13.01 -18.25
CA LEU A 404 3.13 -13.79 -19.07
C LEU A 404 2.35 -14.57 -20.14
N TYR A 405 2.96 -14.66 -21.33
CA TYR A 405 2.42 -15.44 -22.43
C TYR A 405 3.50 -16.30 -23.08
N ASN A 406 3.15 -17.55 -23.33
CA ASN A 406 3.95 -18.49 -24.09
C ASN A 406 3.30 -18.75 -25.45
N ALA A 407 3.86 -18.18 -26.51
CA ALA A 407 3.26 -18.29 -27.84
C ALA A 407 3.33 -19.70 -28.45
N SER A 408 4.24 -20.57 -27.99
CA SER A 408 4.35 -21.93 -28.53
C SER A 408 3.28 -22.86 -27.94
N THR A 409 2.93 -22.66 -26.67
CA THR A 409 1.89 -23.45 -25.98
C THR A 409 0.54 -22.73 -25.89
N ARG A 410 0.51 -21.43 -26.20
CA ARG A 410 -0.62 -20.49 -26.00
C ARG A 410 -1.05 -20.33 -24.54
N GLN A 411 -0.21 -20.76 -23.60
CA GLN A 411 -0.50 -20.62 -22.17
C GLN A 411 -0.27 -19.18 -21.70
N THR A 412 -1.08 -18.75 -20.74
CA THR A 412 -0.89 -17.52 -19.98
C THR A 412 -0.59 -17.86 -18.53
N ALA A 413 0.11 -16.96 -17.85
CA ALA A 413 0.30 -17.03 -16.42
C ALA A 413 0.37 -15.61 -15.87
N ILE A 414 -0.12 -15.42 -14.66
CA ILE A 414 0.09 -14.20 -13.87
C ILE A 414 1.13 -14.53 -12.82
N TRP A 415 2.18 -13.73 -12.77
CA TRP A 415 3.16 -13.75 -11.69
C TRP A 415 2.85 -12.58 -10.79
N TYR A 416 2.66 -12.86 -9.50
CA TYR A 416 2.33 -11.85 -8.51
C TYR A 416 3.61 -11.31 -7.89
N LEU A 417 3.80 -9.99 -7.88
CA LEU A 417 5.05 -9.36 -7.44
C LEU A 417 4.83 -8.39 -6.28
N SER A 418 5.90 -8.20 -5.51
CA SER A 418 6.08 -7.03 -4.64
C SER A 418 7.39 -6.36 -5.05
N GLY A 419 7.26 -5.27 -5.81
CA GLY A 419 8.36 -4.67 -6.55
C GLY A 419 9.13 -5.69 -7.41
N PRO A 420 10.45 -5.86 -7.23
CA PRO A 420 11.25 -6.81 -8.03
C PRO A 420 11.11 -8.27 -7.57
N THR A 421 10.31 -8.56 -6.53
CA THR A 421 10.25 -9.89 -5.93
C THR A 421 9.02 -10.66 -6.41
N LEU A 422 9.23 -11.85 -6.98
CA LEU A 422 8.15 -12.79 -7.25
C LEU A 422 7.63 -13.39 -5.94
N ILE A 423 6.34 -13.20 -5.66
CA ILE A 423 5.66 -13.76 -4.49
C ILE A 423 5.09 -15.14 -4.81
N SER A 424 4.33 -15.23 -5.91
CA SER A 424 3.73 -16.49 -6.38
C SER A 424 3.31 -16.37 -7.86
N GLY A 425 2.67 -17.40 -8.42
CA GLY A 425 2.12 -17.31 -9.77
C GLY A 425 0.97 -18.29 -10.00
N ALA A 426 0.11 -17.97 -10.95
CA ALA A 426 -1.05 -18.75 -11.33
C ALA A 426 -1.16 -18.85 -12.86
N TYR A 427 -1.58 -20.01 -13.36
CA TYR A 427 -1.91 -20.15 -14.78
C TYR A 427 -3.25 -19.48 -15.08
N GLY A 428 -3.30 -18.74 -16.18
CA GLY A 428 -4.51 -18.13 -16.70
C GLY A 428 -5.15 -18.98 -17.81
N PRO A 429 -6.16 -18.42 -18.52
CA PRO A 429 -6.80 -19.11 -19.61
C PRO A 429 -5.84 -19.32 -20.80
N MET A 430 -5.96 -20.47 -21.46
CA MET A 430 -5.20 -20.76 -22.68
C MET A 430 -5.77 -19.96 -23.85
N ILE A 431 -4.91 -19.23 -24.57
CA ILE A 431 -5.32 -18.42 -25.72
C ILE A 431 -5.79 -19.32 -26.88
N ALA A 432 -6.91 -18.95 -27.48
CA ALA A 432 -7.48 -19.66 -28.61
C ALA A 432 -6.54 -19.67 -29.83
N SER A 433 -6.58 -20.74 -30.61
CA SER A 433 -5.82 -20.81 -31.86
C SER A 433 -6.22 -19.67 -32.81
N GLY A 434 -5.24 -19.05 -33.47
CA GLY A 434 -5.46 -17.92 -34.37
C GLY A 434 -5.49 -16.55 -33.68
N TYR A 435 -5.37 -16.50 -32.35
CA TYR A 435 -5.22 -15.26 -31.60
C TYR A 435 -3.84 -15.18 -30.91
N THR A 436 -3.37 -13.96 -30.70
CA THR A 436 -2.23 -13.68 -29.81
C THR A 436 -2.70 -12.76 -28.69
N LEU A 437 -2.26 -13.02 -27.47
CA LEU A 437 -2.36 -12.07 -26.37
C LEU A 437 -1.36 -10.94 -26.62
N ILE A 438 -1.82 -9.70 -26.53
CA ILE A 438 -1.01 -8.53 -26.84
C ILE A 438 -0.84 -7.58 -25.65
N GLY A 439 -1.76 -7.56 -24.69
CA GLY A 439 -1.75 -6.64 -23.57
C GLY A 439 -2.79 -7.00 -22.50
N ALA A 440 -2.77 -6.22 -21.42
CA ALA A 440 -3.83 -6.20 -20.43
C ALA A 440 -4.09 -4.78 -19.90
N ALA A 441 -5.35 -4.50 -19.60
CA ALA A 441 -5.84 -3.27 -18.96
C ALA A 441 -7.27 -3.53 -18.48
N ASP A 442 -7.78 -2.73 -17.55
CA ASP A 442 -9.19 -2.78 -17.16
C ASP A 442 -10.04 -2.08 -18.22
N PHE A 443 -10.58 -2.85 -19.18
CA PHE A 443 -11.28 -2.31 -20.34
C PHE A 443 -12.78 -2.12 -20.10
N ASN A 444 -13.31 -2.58 -18.98
CA ASN A 444 -14.73 -2.43 -18.61
C ASN A 444 -14.94 -1.63 -17.31
N ALA A 445 -13.86 -1.08 -16.74
CA ALA A 445 -13.83 -0.28 -15.53
C ALA A 445 -14.41 -1.00 -14.29
N ASP A 446 -14.24 -2.33 -14.19
CA ASP A 446 -14.68 -3.13 -13.03
C ASP A 446 -13.60 -3.32 -11.95
N GLY A 447 -12.45 -2.66 -12.14
CA GLY A 447 -11.26 -2.74 -11.31
C GLY A 447 -10.48 -4.03 -11.51
N LYS A 448 -10.60 -4.72 -12.65
CA LYS A 448 -9.89 -5.97 -12.94
C LYS A 448 -9.20 -5.84 -14.30
N PRO A 449 -7.89 -6.10 -14.37
CA PRO A 449 -7.22 -6.11 -15.66
C PRO A 449 -7.72 -7.26 -16.55
N ASP A 450 -8.20 -6.89 -17.72
CA ASP A 450 -8.69 -7.78 -18.77
C ASP A 450 -7.60 -8.07 -19.81
N TYR A 451 -7.76 -9.11 -20.62
CA TYR A 451 -6.82 -9.41 -21.70
C TYR A 451 -7.32 -8.83 -23.01
N VAL A 452 -6.42 -8.18 -23.76
CA VAL A 452 -6.66 -7.83 -25.16
C VAL A 452 -5.93 -8.81 -26.09
N LEU A 453 -6.70 -9.40 -27.01
CA LEU A 453 -6.23 -10.38 -27.98
C LEU A 453 -6.36 -9.82 -29.38
N TYR A 454 -5.46 -10.22 -30.28
CA TYR A 454 -5.53 -9.88 -31.70
C TYR A 454 -5.59 -11.13 -32.59
N GLY A 455 -6.56 -11.15 -33.49
CA GLY A 455 -6.77 -12.18 -34.50
C GLY A 455 -6.38 -11.69 -35.89
N PRO A 456 -5.17 -12.01 -36.42
CA PRO A 456 -4.70 -11.50 -37.70
C PRO A 456 -5.55 -11.93 -38.91
N SER A 457 -6.23 -13.08 -38.84
CA SER A 457 -7.10 -13.56 -39.92
C SER A 457 -8.37 -12.72 -40.10
N VAL A 458 -8.84 -12.10 -39.01
CA VAL A 458 -10.02 -11.23 -38.99
C VAL A 458 -9.64 -9.76 -38.81
N GLN A 459 -8.34 -9.46 -38.69
CA GLN A 459 -7.77 -8.15 -38.34
C GLN A 459 -8.47 -7.52 -37.12
N GLY A 460 -8.99 -8.35 -36.22
CA GLY A 460 -9.90 -7.95 -35.15
C GLY A 460 -9.25 -8.08 -33.78
N THR A 461 -9.70 -7.22 -32.87
CA THR A 461 -9.40 -7.34 -31.44
C THR A 461 -10.53 -8.08 -30.71
N THR A 462 -10.19 -8.79 -29.64
CA THR A 462 -11.16 -9.42 -28.75
C THR A 462 -10.67 -9.20 -27.33
N LEU A 463 -11.55 -8.75 -26.45
CA LEU A 463 -11.30 -8.69 -25.03
C LEU A 463 -11.78 -9.96 -24.37
N TRP A 464 -10.97 -10.48 -23.46
CA TRP A 464 -11.39 -11.47 -22.48
C TRP A 464 -11.47 -10.77 -21.15
N TYR A 465 -12.64 -10.83 -20.52
CA TYR A 465 -12.86 -10.31 -19.18
C TYR A 465 -12.32 -11.30 -18.15
N LEU A 466 -11.58 -10.80 -17.17
CA LEU A 466 -10.89 -11.61 -16.18
C LEU A 466 -11.34 -11.28 -14.76
N ASP A 467 -11.34 -12.29 -13.90
CA ASP A 467 -11.25 -12.12 -12.46
C ASP A 467 -9.96 -12.76 -11.98
N ASN A 468 -8.92 -11.93 -11.84
CA ASN A 468 -7.56 -12.36 -11.66
C ASN A 468 -7.12 -13.32 -12.80
N ASN A 469 -6.87 -14.61 -12.52
CA ASN A 469 -6.46 -15.59 -13.52
C ASN A 469 -7.64 -16.37 -14.15
N VAL A 470 -8.88 -15.98 -13.86
CA VAL A 470 -10.10 -16.69 -14.29
C VAL A 470 -10.83 -15.92 -15.40
N PHE A 471 -11.08 -16.58 -16.52
CA PHE A 471 -11.93 -16.03 -17.60
C PHE A 471 -13.40 -15.97 -17.18
N THR A 472 -14.01 -14.79 -17.30
CA THR A 472 -15.42 -14.54 -16.93
C THR A 472 -16.31 -14.23 -18.12
N GLY A 473 -15.76 -13.70 -19.22
CA GLY A 473 -16.52 -13.34 -20.40
C GLY A 473 -15.65 -12.80 -21.53
N SER A 474 -16.27 -12.40 -22.64
CA SER A 474 -15.52 -11.81 -23.76
C SER A 474 -16.36 -10.83 -24.57
N ALA A 475 -15.71 -9.87 -25.20
CA ALA A 475 -16.31 -8.96 -26.18
C ALA A 475 -15.43 -8.85 -27.42
N ASN A 476 -16.05 -8.76 -28.61
CA ASN A 476 -15.32 -8.42 -29.82
C ASN A 476 -15.07 -6.91 -29.85
N GLY A 477 -13.83 -6.53 -30.14
CA GLY A 477 -13.42 -5.15 -30.36
C GLY A 477 -13.39 -4.80 -31.83
N PRO A 478 -12.89 -3.60 -32.17
CA PRO A 478 -12.89 -3.14 -33.54
C PRO A 478 -11.86 -3.88 -34.41
N THR A 479 -12.12 -3.86 -35.71
CA THR A 479 -11.19 -4.32 -36.75
C THR A 479 -10.17 -3.22 -37.01
N LEU A 480 -8.88 -3.55 -36.89
CA LEU A 480 -7.80 -2.63 -37.18
C LEU A 480 -7.64 -2.43 -38.69
N PRO A 481 -7.33 -1.22 -39.19
CA PRO A 481 -7.11 -1.01 -40.60
C PRO A 481 -5.82 -1.72 -41.05
N ALA A 482 -5.76 -2.10 -42.33
CA ALA A 482 -4.58 -2.78 -42.88
C ALA A 482 -3.29 -1.96 -42.63
N GLY A 483 -2.26 -2.63 -42.13
CA GLY A 483 -0.96 -2.02 -41.81
C GLY A 483 -0.86 -1.36 -40.43
N TRP A 484 -1.94 -1.36 -39.65
CA TRP A 484 -1.94 -0.88 -38.26
C TRP A 484 -1.88 -2.03 -37.25
N SER A 485 -1.20 -1.79 -36.13
CA SER A 485 -1.11 -2.71 -35.00
C SER A 485 -1.36 -1.97 -33.70
N LEU A 486 -1.96 -2.65 -32.72
CA LEU A 486 -2.12 -2.13 -31.37
C LEU A 486 -0.78 -2.12 -30.61
N THR A 487 -0.55 -1.14 -29.75
CA THR A 487 0.72 -0.98 -28.99
C THR A 487 0.61 -1.30 -27.51
N GLN A 488 -0.59 -1.48 -26.96
CA GLN A 488 -0.84 -1.84 -25.56
C GLN A 488 0.02 -2.99 -25.09
N ARG A 489 0.60 -2.84 -23.89
CA ARG A 489 1.49 -3.80 -23.22
C ARG A 489 1.51 -3.59 -21.73
#